data_AF-A0A4V1SQG0-F1
#
_entry.id   AF-A0A4V1SQG0-F1
#
_cell.length_a   1.000
_cell.length_b   1.000
_cell.length_c   1.000
_cell.angle_alpha   90.00
_cell.angle_beta   90.00
_cell.angle_gamma   90.00
#
_symmetry.space_group_name_H-M   'P 1'
#
loop_
_entity.id
_entity.type
_entity.pdbx_description
1 polymer ?
#
loop_
_entity_poly.entity_id
_entity_poly.type
_entity_poly.pdbx_seq_one_letter_code
_entity_poly.pdbx_strand_id
1 'polypeptide(L)'
;AGKFVAVHCSTDAIVPAWAYMLVTVHLQPFAKKVIQGTPEQLNVLIYQEILDGLDYTEYEGKPVIIKGCSRKPVPQEAYVMASQKLLQVAKSIMFGEACSSVPLYKRR
;
A
#
# COMPACT_ATOMS: atom_id res chain seq x y z
N ALA A 1 -7.54 20.82 1.68
CA ALA A 1 -6.16 20.30 1.59
C ALA A 1 -6.16 18.82 1.92
N GLY A 2 -5.43 17.96 1.18
CA GLY A 2 -5.46 16.50 1.38
C GLY A 2 -5.54 15.64 0.10
N LYS A 3 -5.32 16.24 -1.08
CA LYS A 3 -5.33 15.50 -2.35
C LYS A 3 -3.99 14.78 -2.57
N PHE A 4 -4.04 13.58 -3.12
CA PHE A 4 -2.87 12.83 -3.58
C PHE A 4 -2.88 12.85 -5.10
N VAL A 5 -1.74 13.10 -5.73
CA VAL A 5 -1.66 13.31 -7.19
C VAL A 5 -0.61 12.37 -7.80
N ALA A 6 -0.98 11.70 -8.88
CA ALA A 6 -0.09 10.90 -9.70
C ALA A 6 0.07 11.58 -11.06
N VAL A 7 1.30 11.91 -11.44
CA VAL A 7 1.62 12.54 -12.72
C VAL A 7 2.19 11.48 -13.65
N HIS A 8 1.53 11.22 -14.78
CA HIS A 8 2.01 10.28 -15.78
C HIS A 8 1.78 10.80 -17.20
N CYS A 9 2.61 10.34 -18.13
CA CYS A 9 2.32 10.44 -19.55
C CYS A 9 1.45 9.24 -19.94
N SER A 10 0.36 9.47 -20.68
CA SER A 10 -0.56 8.42 -21.16
C SER A 10 -0.24 7.94 -22.57
N THR A 11 0.81 8.49 -23.20
CA THR A 11 1.21 8.19 -24.57
C THR A 11 2.68 7.77 -24.61
N ASP A 12 3.12 7.28 -25.77
CA ASP A 12 4.52 6.92 -26.02
C ASP A 12 5.37 8.17 -26.36
N ALA A 13 5.34 9.17 -25.48
CA ALA A 13 6.11 10.38 -25.63
C ALA A 13 7.37 10.35 -24.74
N ILE A 14 8.51 10.72 -25.33
CA ILE A 14 9.74 10.94 -24.56
C ILE A 14 9.63 12.30 -23.86
N VAL A 15 9.41 12.27 -22.55
CA VAL A 15 9.30 13.46 -21.71
C VAL A 15 10.56 13.59 -20.85
N PRO A 16 11.28 14.73 -20.89
CA PRO A 16 12.46 14.91 -20.06
C PRO A 16 12.10 14.96 -18.58
N ALA A 17 12.96 14.42 -17.72
CA ALA A 17 12.69 14.28 -16.28
C ALA A 17 12.32 15.61 -15.59
N TRP A 18 12.93 16.74 -16.01
CA TRP A 18 12.66 18.05 -15.44
C TRP A 18 11.20 18.52 -15.64
N ALA A 19 10.49 18.03 -16.66
CA ALA A 19 9.10 18.43 -16.91
C ALA A 19 8.17 17.94 -15.78
N TYR A 20 8.36 16.70 -15.31
CA TYR A 20 7.63 16.17 -14.15
C TYR A 20 7.98 16.92 -12.86
N MET A 21 9.24 17.35 -12.71
CA MET A 21 9.66 18.18 -11.58
C MET A 21 8.98 19.55 -11.60
N LEU A 22 8.90 20.20 -12.77
CA LEU A 22 8.21 21.48 -12.94
C LEU A 22 6.73 21.38 -12.58
N VAL A 23 6.03 20.36 -13.09
CA VAL A 23 4.63 20.09 -12.71
C VAL A 23 4.51 19.90 -11.20
N THR A 24 5.42 19.14 -10.60
CA THR A 24 5.43 18.90 -9.15
C THR A 24 5.59 20.21 -8.35
N VAL A 25 6.50 21.11 -8.74
CA VAL A 25 6.69 22.42 -8.08
C VAL A 25 5.39 23.21 -8.01
N HIS A 26 4.60 23.23 -9.09
CA HIS A 26 3.31 23.92 -9.11
C HIS A 26 2.20 23.18 -8.35
N LEU A 27 2.29 21.86 -8.19
CA LEU A 27 1.34 21.06 -7.43
C LEU A 27 1.58 21.08 -5.91
N GLN A 28 2.82 21.33 -5.46
CA GLN A 28 3.20 21.28 -4.04
C GLN A 28 2.24 22.04 -3.10
N PRO A 29 1.77 23.27 -3.41
CA PRO A 29 0.87 24.00 -2.51
C PRO A 29 -0.52 23.37 -2.36
N PHE A 30 -0.92 22.46 -3.26
CA PHE A 30 -2.29 21.95 -3.36
C PHE A 30 -2.43 20.46 -3.02
N ALA A 31 -1.32 19.71 -3.09
CA ALA A 31 -1.28 18.27 -2.90
C ALA A 31 -0.53 17.90 -1.62
N LYS A 32 -1.02 16.87 -0.91
CA LYS A 32 -0.31 16.29 0.23
C LYS A 32 0.88 15.43 -0.22
N LYS A 33 0.75 14.79 -1.37
CA LYS A 33 1.78 13.95 -1.99
C LYS A 33 1.61 13.99 -3.50
N VAL A 34 2.73 14.11 -4.19
CA VAL A 34 2.81 14.02 -5.64
C VAL A 34 3.79 12.90 -5.96
N ILE A 35 3.42 12.02 -6.89
CA ILE A 35 4.33 11.01 -7.45
C ILE A 35 4.38 11.14 -8.97
N GLN A 36 5.46 10.69 -9.57
CA GLN A 36 5.46 10.32 -10.98
C GLN A 36 5.02 8.84 -11.08
N GLY A 37 3.91 8.57 -11.75
CA GLY A 37 3.34 7.22 -11.83
C GLY A 37 1.83 7.23 -12.05
N THR A 38 1.24 6.04 -12.06
CA THR A 38 -0.21 5.85 -12.24
C THR A 38 -0.97 6.00 -10.92
N PRO A 39 -2.31 6.22 -10.96
CA PRO A 39 -3.14 6.22 -9.76
C PRO A 39 -3.04 4.92 -8.93
N GLU A 40 -2.85 3.77 -9.59
CA GLU A 40 -2.69 2.47 -8.94
C GLU A 40 -1.38 2.41 -8.14
N GLN A 41 -0.27 2.89 -8.73
CA GLN A 41 1.02 3.00 -8.06
C GLN A 41 0.95 3.95 -6.87
N LEU A 42 0.22 5.06 -6.99
CA LEU A 42 -0.03 5.97 -5.87
C LEU A 42 -0.75 5.28 -4.71
N ASN A 43 -1.78 4.48 -5.00
CA ASN A 43 -2.46 3.71 -3.95
C ASN A 43 -1.50 2.73 -3.27
N VAL A 44 -0.69 1.99 -4.03
CA VAL A 44 0.31 1.07 -3.46
C VAL A 44 1.27 1.80 -2.53
N LEU A 45 1.80 2.96 -2.95
CA LEU A 45 2.72 3.76 -2.11
C LEU A 45 2.05 4.29 -0.84
N ILE A 46 0.77 4.67 -0.91
CA ILE A 46 0.02 5.09 0.30
C ILE A 46 -0.12 3.91 1.27
N TYR A 47 -0.42 2.70 0.77
CA TYR A 47 -0.48 1.51 1.60
C TYR A 47 0.87 1.16 2.21
N GLN A 48 1.96 1.26 1.45
CA GLN A 48 3.33 1.04 1.94
C GLN A 48 3.63 1.97 3.12
N GLU A 49 3.40 3.28 2.97
CA GLU A 49 3.65 4.26 4.04
C GLU A 49 2.84 3.98 5.30
N ILE A 50 1.56 3.60 5.14
CA ILE A 50 0.70 3.26 6.26
C ILE A 50 1.24 2.01 6.96
N LEU A 51 1.48 0.93 6.21
CA LEU A 51 1.95 -0.35 6.75
C LEU A 51 3.32 -0.22 7.42
N ASP A 52 4.24 0.59 6.88
CA ASP A 52 5.54 0.83 7.49
C ASP A 52 5.46 1.60 8.82
N GLY A 53 4.44 2.44 8.98
CA GLY A 53 4.20 3.21 10.21
C GLY A 53 3.31 2.50 11.24
N LEU A 54 2.78 1.30 10.97
CA LEU A 54 1.96 0.57 11.93
C LEU A 54 2.80 -0.02 13.05
N ASP A 55 2.26 0.04 14.27
CA ASP A 55 2.78 -0.73 15.39
C ASP A 55 2.28 -2.17 15.32
N TYR A 56 3.22 -3.11 15.11
CA TYR A 56 2.93 -4.53 14.98
C TYR A 56 3.01 -5.30 16.31
N THR A 57 3.38 -4.66 17.42
CA THR A 57 3.51 -5.32 18.73
C THR A 57 2.21 -5.95 19.20
N GLU A 58 1.06 -5.37 18.84
CA GLU A 58 -0.25 -5.95 19.16
C GLU A 58 -0.43 -7.36 18.59
N TYR A 59 0.26 -7.71 17.50
CA TYR A 59 0.13 -9.01 16.82
C TYR A 59 1.16 -10.04 17.27
N GLU A 60 2.08 -9.68 18.17
CA GLU A 60 3.16 -10.56 18.61
C GLU A 60 2.62 -11.85 19.24
N GLY A 61 3.04 -13.00 18.71
CA GLY A 61 2.65 -14.32 19.22
C GLY A 61 1.17 -14.67 19.02
N LYS A 62 0.39 -13.85 18.30
CA LYS A 62 -1.05 -14.05 18.09
C LYS A 62 -1.37 -14.65 16.70
N PRO A 63 -2.47 -15.40 16.58
CA PRO A 63 -3.03 -15.74 15.28
C PRO A 63 -3.67 -14.50 14.63
N VAL A 64 -3.37 -14.25 13.36
CA VAL A 64 -3.87 -13.09 12.61
C VAL A 64 -4.58 -13.55 11.34
N ILE A 65 -5.71 -12.90 11.03
CA ILE A 65 -6.43 -13.08 9.77
C ILE A 65 -6.41 -11.76 9.00
N ILE A 66 -5.85 -11.77 7.79
CA ILE A 66 -5.90 -10.64 6.86
C ILE A 66 -7.22 -10.73 6.07
N LYS A 67 -8.12 -9.78 6.30
CA LYS A 67 -9.42 -9.74 5.61
C LYS A 67 -9.26 -9.27 4.17
N GLY A 68 -9.75 -10.05 3.22
CA GLY A 68 -9.75 -9.72 1.78
C GLY A 68 -10.98 -8.92 1.31
N CYS A 69 -12.13 -9.11 1.97
CA CYS A 69 -13.35 -8.36 1.66
C CYS A 69 -13.27 -6.95 2.24
N SER A 70 -13.13 -5.97 1.36
CA SER A 70 -13.09 -4.55 1.72
C SER A 70 -14.09 -3.77 0.85
N ARG A 71 -14.69 -2.71 1.42
CA ARG A 71 -15.64 -1.85 0.69
C ARG A 71 -14.97 -1.01 -0.39
N LYS A 72 -13.65 -0.84 -0.31
CA LYS A 72 -12.81 -0.11 -1.26
C LYS A 72 -11.76 -1.06 -1.81
N PRO A 73 -11.42 -1.00 -3.10
CA PRO A 73 -10.42 -1.89 -3.67
C PRO A 73 -9.08 -1.69 -2.95
N VAL A 74 -8.56 -2.78 -2.38
CA VAL A 74 -7.23 -2.84 -1.76
C VAL A 74 -6.25 -3.32 -2.84
N PRO A 75 -5.12 -2.63 -3.08
CA PRO A 75 -4.10 -3.12 -3.99
C PRO A 75 -3.58 -4.49 -3.56
N GLN A 76 -3.38 -5.41 -4.50
CA GLN A 76 -2.88 -6.75 -4.18
C GLN A 76 -1.53 -6.71 -3.46
N GLU A 77 -0.68 -5.75 -3.84
CA GLU A 77 0.61 -5.52 -3.21
C GLU A 77 0.49 -5.22 -1.70
N ALA A 78 -0.60 -4.60 -1.26
CA ALA A 78 -0.81 -4.32 0.16
C ALA A 78 -0.92 -5.59 1.00
N TYR A 79 -1.49 -6.68 0.45
CA TYR A 79 -1.55 -7.96 1.13
C TYR A 79 -0.17 -8.62 1.24
N VAL A 80 0.66 -8.50 0.19
CA VAL A 80 2.04 -8.99 0.19
C VAL A 80 2.86 -8.26 1.26
N MET A 81 2.83 -6.93 1.25
CA MET A 81 3.53 -6.08 2.22
C MET A 81 3.08 -6.36 3.67
N ALA A 82 1.76 -6.42 3.90
CA ALA A 82 1.22 -6.72 5.22
C ALA A 82 1.65 -8.10 5.72
N SER A 83 1.67 -9.10 4.83
CA SER A 83 2.13 -10.45 5.16
C SER A 83 3.61 -10.45 5.56
N GLN A 84 4.48 -9.75 4.83
CA GLN A 84 5.91 -9.65 5.15
C GLN A 84 6.15 -9.07 6.55
N LYS A 85 5.41 -8.02 6.93
CA LYS A 85 5.50 -7.41 8.26
C LYS A 85 4.98 -8.35 9.35
N LEU A 86 3.81 -8.94 9.14
CA LEU A 86 3.17 -9.83 10.12
C LEU A 86 3.96 -11.13 10.34
N LEU A 87 4.65 -11.66 9.32
CA LEU A 87 5.48 -12.86 9.45
C LEU A 87 6.55 -12.75 10.54
N GLN A 88 7.06 -11.54 10.78
CA GLN A 88 8.09 -11.28 11.79
C GLN A 88 7.56 -11.44 13.21
N VAL A 89 6.27 -11.13 13.46
CA VAL A 89 5.72 -11.05 14.83
C VAL A 89 4.64 -12.11 15.13
N ALA A 90 3.79 -12.44 14.16
CA ALA A 90 2.59 -13.24 14.37
C ALA A 90 2.90 -14.74 14.55
N LYS A 91 2.04 -15.43 15.30
CA LYS A 91 2.11 -16.90 15.47
C LYS A 91 1.58 -17.65 14.25
N SER A 92 0.54 -17.12 13.60
CA SER A 92 0.01 -17.67 12.36
C SER A 92 -0.67 -16.58 11.55
N ILE A 93 -0.70 -16.74 10.22
CA ILE A 93 -1.36 -15.81 9.30
C ILE A 93 -2.33 -16.62 8.45
N MET A 94 -3.55 -16.10 8.31
CA MET A 94 -4.57 -16.62 7.43
C MET A 94 -5.15 -15.49 6.58
N PHE A 95 -5.79 -15.82 5.45
CA PHE A 95 -6.45 -14.85 4.58
C PHE A 95 -7.93 -15.19 4.40
N GLY A 96 -8.79 -14.19 4.44
CA GLY A 96 -10.24 -14.34 4.22
C GLY A 96 -11.07 -13.91 5.43
N GLU A 97 -12.20 -14.58 5.64
CA GLU A 97 -13.08 -14.32 6.78
C GLU A 97 -12.87 -15.33 7.89
N ALA A 98 -13.24 -14.99 9.13
CA ALA A 98 -13.08 -15.89 10.28
C ALA A 98 -13.74 -17.26 10.05
N CYS A 99 -14.87 -17.29 9.33
CA CYS A 99 -15.60 -18.52 9.01
C CYS A 99 -15.10 -19.23 7.75
N SER A 100 -14.27 -18.59 6.91
CA SER A 100 -13.82 -19.13 5.62
C SER A 100 -12.42 -18.61 5.26
N SER A 101 -11.43 -18.95 6.07
CA SER A 101 -10.06 -18.44 5.90
C SER A 101 -9.09 -19.53 5.48
N VAL A 102 -8.17 -19.14 4.59
CA VAL A 102 -7.11 -19.98 4.05
C VAL A 102 -5.87 -19.80 4.93
N PRO A 103 -5.31 -20.88 5.52
CA PRO A 103 -4.08 -20.78 6.29
C PRO A 103 -2.89 -20.51 5.37
N LEU A 104 -2.07 -19.52 5.70
CA LEU A 104 -0.90 -19.12 4.90
C LEU A 104 0.42 -19.39 5.64
N TYR A 105 0.44 -19.21 6.97
CA TYR A 105 1.63 -19.38 7.78
C TYR A 105 1.29 -19.85 9.19
N LYS A 106 2.15 -20.67 9.78
CA LYS A 106 2.15 -21.00 11.22
C LYS A 106 3.59 -21.16 11.67
N ARG A 107 3.98 -20.42 12.70
CA ARG A 107 5.27 -20.55 13.36
C ARG A 107 5.37 -21.96 13.98
N ARG A 108 6.47 -22.65 13.65
CA ARG A 108 6.76 -23.98 14.20
C ARG A 108 7.11 -23.88 15.67
#